data_AF-A0AAN8NXN0-F1
#
_entry.id   AF-A0AAN8NXN0-F1
#
_cell.length_a   1.000
_cell.length_b   1.000
_cell.length_c   1.000
_cell.angle_alpha   90.00
_cell.angle_beta   90.00
_cell.angle_gamma   90.00
#
_symmetry.space_group_name_H-M   'P 1'
#
loop_
_entity.id
_entity.type
_entity.pdbx_description
1 polymer ?
#
loop_
_entity_poly.entity_id
_entity_poly.type
_entity_poly.pdbx_seq_one_letter_code
_entity_poly.pdbx_strand_id
1 'polypeptide(L)'
;MSTKVLKLEEILKSKKGQDENVIAPDKIVKKKVAKIKNESPIVMPKGLPVSGRVWKSEKKRFSSIIKTRGYKSANKFEKLLAVKKEINRMRELSREVVEEKKQQIEQQKERRRRNLQKKEANRLKSEIVQVIKNPAKIKRMRKKQLRKIEKRDTLDKK
;
A
#
# COMPACT_ATOMS: atom_id res chain seq x y z
N MET A 1 -22.75 4.89 -33.26
CA MET A 1 -22.80 5.34 -31.85
C MET A 1 -21.42 5.86 -31.47
N SER A 2 -21.25 7.18 -31.41
CA SER A 2 -19.93 7.80 -31.19
C SER A 2 -19.65 7.94 -29.70
N THR A 3 -18.63 7.26 -29.20
CA THR A 3 -18.18 7.36 -27.81
C THR A 3 -17.48 8.70 -27.59
N LYS A 4 -18.10 9.59 -26.83
CA LYS A 4 -17.54 10.90 -26.48
C LYS A 4 -16.39 10.70 -25.50
N VAL A 5 -15.15 10.91 -25.95
CA VAL A 5 -13.96 10.90 -25.09
C VAL A 5 -13.99 12.17 -24.26
N LEU A 6 -14.40 12.05 -22.99
CA LEU A 6 -14.46 13.18 -22.06
C LEU A 6 -13.04 13.61 -21.69
N LYS A 7 -12.76 14.90 -21.81
CA LYS A 7 -11.46 15.48 -21.49
C LYS A 7 -11.31 15.50 -19.97
N LEU A 8 -10.11 15.26 -19.46
CA LEU A 8 -9.81 15.21 -18.02
C LEU A 8 -10.24 16.51 -17.29
N GLU A 9 -10.21 17.62 -18.01
CA GLU A 9 -10.71 18.94 -17.59
C GLU A 9 -12.23 18.98 -17.36
N GLU A 10 -13.02 18.26 -18.16
CA GLU A 10 -14.49 18.17 -18.00
C GLU A 10 -14.87 17.37 -16.76
N ILE A 11 -14.10 16.32 -16.44
CA ILE A 11 -14.26 15.50 -15.23
C ILE A 11 -13.92 16.30 -13.96
N LEU A 12 -12.88 17.16 -14.03
CA LEU A 12 -12.52 18.04 -12.93
C LEU A 12 -13.55 19.16 -12.72
N LYS A 13 -14.15 19.66 -13.79
CA LYS A 13 -15.18 20.70 -13.72
C LYS A 13 -16.53 20.15 -13.23
N SER A 14 -16.89 18.91 -13.57
CA SER A 14 -18.08 18.24 -13.04
C SER A 14 -17.97 17.94 -11.54
N LYS A 15 -16.77 17.62 -11.04
CA LYS A 15 -16.54 17.45 -9.59
C LYS A 15 -16.65 18.77 -8.82
N LYS A 16 -16.19 19.88 -9.40
CA LYS A 16 -16.22 21.19 -8.73
C LYS A 16 -17.64 21.73 -8.48
N GLY A 17 -18.64 21.27 -9.22
CA GLY A 17 -20.05 21.65 -9.05
C GLY A 17 -20.87 20.78 -8.09
N GLN A 18 -20.31 19.68 -7.58
CA GLN A 18 -21.02 18.77 -6.66
C GLN A 18 -20.63 18.93 -5.19
N ASP A 19 -19.57 19.70 -4.91
CA ASP A 19 -19.06 19.94 -3.54
C ASP A 19 -19.42 21.33 -2.97
N GLU A 20 -20.31 22.09 -3.61
CA GLU A 20 -20.72 23.43 -3.14
C GLU A 20 -21.95 23.46 -2.20
N ASN A 21 -22.51 22.30 -1.83
CA ASN A 21 -23.45 22.22 -0.71
C ASN A 21 -22.75 21.77 0.58
N VAL A 22 -21.67 22.49 0.93
CA VAL A 22 -21.22 22.56 2.32
C VAL A 22 -22.17 23.52 3.02
N ILE A 23 -23.09 22.94 3.79
CA ILE A 23 -23.97 23.63 4.72
C ILE A 23 -23.14 24.67 5.47
N ALA A 24 -23.44 25.95 5.19
CA ALA A 24 -22.85 27.07 5.88
C ALA A 24 -23.00 26.84 7.40
N PRO A 25 -21.96 27.11 8.22
CA PRO A 25 -22.13 27.04 9.65
C PRO A 25 -23.16 28.09 10.05
N ASP A 26 -24.36 27.63 10.42
CA ASP A 26 -25.41 28.44 10.99
C ASP A 26 -24.79 29.38 12.02
N LYS A 27 -25.06 30.68 11.86
CA LYS A 27 -24.71 31.70 12.84
C LYS A 27 -25.35 31.29 14.16
N ILE A 28 -24.56 30.63 15.01
CA ILE A 28 -24.88 30.43 16.41
C ILE A 28 -25.06 31.83 16.97
N VAL A 29 -26.32 32.22 17.15
CA VAL A 29 -26.72 33.38 17.94
C VAL A 29 -26.07 33.18 19.29
N LYS A 30 -24.98 33.91 19.53
CA LYS A 30 -24.30 33.94 20.82
C LYS A 30 -25.29 34.57 21.80
N LYS A 31 -26.12 33.75 22.41
CA LYS A 31 -26.83 34.09 23.64
C LYS A 31 -25.72 34.51 24.60
N LYS A 32 -25.62 35.82 24.89
CA LYS A 32 -24.66 36.36 25.85
C LYS A 32 -25.04 35.78 27.21
N VAL A 33 -24.54 34.58 27.51
CA VAL A 33 -24.49 34.08 28.87
C VAL A 33 -23.59 35.05 29.59
N ALA A 34 -24.17 35.79 30.55
CA ALA A 34 -23.43 36.68 31.41
C ALA A 34 -22.19 35.94 31.90
N LYS A 35 -21.01 36.51 31.62
CA LYS A 35 -19.75 35.99 32.11
C LYS A 35 -19.83 36.10 33.63
N ILE A 36 -20.24 35.02 34.30
CA ILE A 36 -20.02 34.88 35.74
C ILE A 36 -18.51 35.05 35.87
N LYS A 37 -18.12 36.20 36.41
CA LYS A 37 -16.74 36.43 36.82
C LYS A 37 -16.52 35.35 37.86
N ASN A 38 -15.81 34.28 37.48
CA ASN A 38 -15.24 33.38 38.45
C ASN A 38 -14.26 34.26 39.23
N GLU A 39 -14.74 34.80 40.34
CA GLU A 39 -13.88 35.40 41.34
C GLU A 39 -12.79 34.38 41.59
N SER A 40 -11.55 34.73 41.23
CA SER A 40 -10.40 33.93 41.61
C SER A 40 -10.53 33.71 43.11
N PRO A 41 -10.54 32.44 43.60
CA PRO A 41 -10.71 32.19 45.01
C PRO A 41 -9.70 33.06 45.75
N ILE A 42 -10.13 33.76 46.77
CA ILE A 42 -9.26 34.61 47.58
C ILE A 42 -8.17 33.70 48.15
N VAL A 43 -7.02 33.65 47.47
CA VAL A 43 -5.88 32.85 47.90
C VAL A 43 -5.22 33.67 48.97
N MET A 44 -5.56 33.41 50.23
CA MET A 44 -4.81 33.99 51.33
C MET A 44 -3.34 33.56 51.18
N PRO A 45 -2.40 34.51 51.09
CA PRO A 45 -0.99 34.17 50.93
C PRO A 45 -0.53 33.41 52.17
N LYS A 46 0.03 32.22 51.96
CA LYS A 46 0.66 31.47 53.04
C LYS A 46 2.03 32.08 53.33
N GLY A 47 2.36 32.22 54.61
CA GLY A 47 3.69 32.68 55.02
C GLY A 47 4.79 31.77 54.48
N LEU A 48 5.88 32.37 54.03
CA LEU A 48 7.10 31.64 53.67
C LEU A 48 7.87 31.26 54.94
N PRO A 49 8.46 30.06 55.02
CA PRO A 49 9.36 29.74 56.12
C PRO A 49 10.60 30.63 56.07
N VAL A 50 11.11 31.04 57.24
CA VAL A 50 12.28 31.94 57.37
C VAL A 50 13.51 31.38 56.65
N SER A 51 13.66 30.06 56.60
CA SER A 51 14.76 29.37 55.91
C SER A 51 14.61 29.26 54.39
N GLY A 52 13.49 29.73 53.82
CA GLY A 52 13.16 29.62 52.39
C GLY A 52 12.96 28.18 51.87
N ARG A 53 13.24 27.16 52.68
CA ARG A 53 13.20 25.75 52.28
C ARG A 53 11.93 25.08 52.78
N VAL A 54 11.01 24.80 51.85
CA VAL A 54 9.77 24.09 52.13
C VAL A 54 10.01 22.58 52.01
N TRP A 55 9.99 21.85 53.12
CA TRP A 55 10.26 20.40 53.15
C TRP A 55 9.02 19.52 52.90
N LYS A 56 7.82 20.12 52.77
CA LYS A 56 6.55 19.43 52.46
C LYS A 56 5.83 20.10 51.30
N SER A 57 5.36 19.33 50.32
CA SER A 57 4.49 19.85 49.26
C SER A 57 3.07 20.18 49.78
N GLU A 58 2.42 21.15 49.16
CA GLU A 58 1.05 21.52 49.51
C GLU A 58 0.07 20.40 49.13
N LYS A 59 -0.69 19.92 50.12
CA LYS A 59 -1.75 18.92 49.89
C LYS A 59 -2.93 19.58 49.18
N LYS A 60 -3.21 19.16 47.94
CA LYS A 60 -4.42 19.56 47.22
C LYS A 60 -5.64 18.79 47.76
N ARG A 61 -6.79 19.45 47.86
CA ARG A 61 -8.06 18.79 48.26
C ARG A 61 -8.50 17.79 47.19
N PHE A 62 -9.10 16.66 47.58
CA PHE A 62 -9.63 15.67 46.62
C PHE A 62 -10.68 16.23 45.66
N SER A 63 -11.34 17.35 45.99
CA SER A 63 -12.26 18.07 45.09
C SER A 63 -11.57 18.79 43.93
N SER A 64 -10.25 19.01 43.99
CA SER A 64 -9.46 19.59 42.90
C SER A 64 -9.09 18.58 41.81
N ILE A 65 -9.29 17.28 42.06
CA ILE A 65 -9.25 16.27 41.01
C ILE A 65 -10.47 16.49 40.13
N ILE A 66 -10.20 16.85 38.86
CA ILE A 66 -11.22 16.96 37.83
C ILE A 66 -11.87 15.57 37.72
N LYS A 67 -13.11 15.45 38.22
CA LYS A 67 -13.95 14.28 37.99
C LYS A 67 -14.33 14.29 36.51
N THR A 68 -13.45 13.80 35.65
CA THR A 68 -13.80 13.54 34.26
C THR A 68 -15.02 12.61 34.28
N ARG A 69 -16.04 12.91 33.47
CA ARG A 69 -17.06 11.89 33.18
C ARG A 69 -16.27 10.69 32.68
N GLY A 70 -16.24 9.61 33.46
CA GLY A 70 -15.49 8.41 33.11
C GLY A 70 -15.85 7.98 31.69
N TYR A 71 -14.93 7.32 30.99
CA TYR A 71 -15.00 6.90 29.58
C TYR A 71 -16.17 5.97 29.21
N LYS A 72 -17.32 6.07 29.87
CA LYS A 72 -18.61 5.50 29.54
C LYS A 72 -19.24 6.24 28.35
N SER A 73 -18.53 6.27 27.24
CA SER A 73 -19.15 6.47 25.93
C SER A 73 -19.67 5.10 25.50
N ALA A 74 -20.97 4.83 25.66
CA ALA A 74 -21.61 3.58 25.24
C ALA A 74 -21.24 3.17 23.79
N ASN A 75 -20.94 4.16 22.95
CA ASN A 75 -20.57 4.00 21.54
C ASN A 75 -19.08 3.67 21.32
N LYS A 76 -18.26 3.47 22.37
CA LYS A 76 -16.82 3.14 22.21
C LYS A 76 -16.62 1.76 21.58
N PHE A 77 -17.40 0.79 22.02
CA PHE A 77 -17.32 -0.58 21.50
C PHE A 77 -17.70 -0.63 20.02
N GLU A 78 -18.79 0.03 19.65
CA GLU A 78 -19.24 0.14 18.26
C GLU A 78 -18.20 0.82 17.37
N LYS A 79 -17.58 1.90 17.86
CA LYS A 79 -16.47 2.57 17.15
C LYS A 79 -15.26 1.66 16.95
N LEU A 80 -14.90 0.86 17.96
CA LEU A 80 -13.81 -0.12 17.82
C LEU A 80 -14.14 -1.20 16.79
N LEU A 81 -15.39 -1.68 16.75
CA LEU A 81 -15.84 -2.63 15.74
C LEU A 81 -15.83 -2.02 14.34
N ALA A 82 -16.28 -0.78 14.18
CA ALA A 82 -16.26 -0.06 12.90
C ALA A 82 -14.82 0.09 12.38
N VAL A 83 -13.90 0.57 13.23
CA VAL A 83 -12.47 0.69 12.88
C VAL A 83 -11.86 -0.67 12.52
N LYS A 84 -12.21 -1.74 13.26
CA LYS A 84 -11.72 -3.08 12.95
C LYS A 84 -12.23 -3.59 11.60
N LYS A 85 -13.50 -3.32 11.26
CA LYS A 85 -14.08 -3.65 9.96
C LYS A 85 -13.37 -2.90 8.82
N GLU A 86 -13.13 -1.60 9.01
CA GLU A 86 -12.42 -0.76 8.03
C GLU A 86 -10.98 -1.26 7.80
N ILE A 87 -10.24 -1.55 8.87
CA ILE A 87 -8.87 -2.10 8.78
C ILE A 87 -8.87 -3.43 8.02
N ASN A 88 -9.84 -4.32 8.30
CA ASN A 88 -9.94 -5.60 7.60
C ASN A 88 -10.24 -5.40 6.11
N ARG A 89 -11.18 -4.53 5.78
CA ARG A 89 -11.49 -4.17 4.38
C ARG A 89 -10.27 -3.61 3.66
N MET A 90 -9.50 -2.72 4.29
CA MET A 90 -8.27 -2.18 3.72
C MET A 90 -7.21 -3.26 3.49
N ARG A 91 -7.09 -4.23 4.42
CA ARG A 91 -6.16 -5.36 4.29
C ARG A 91 -6.56 -6.30 3.15
N GLU A 92 -7.85 -6.59 2.99
CA GLU A 92 -8.38 -7.40 1.90
C GLU A 92 -8.08 -6.76 0.56
N LEU A 93 -8.44 -5.49 0.38
CA LEU A 93 -8.13 -4.72 -0.83
C LEU A 93 -6.62 -4.68 -1.13
N SER A 94 -5.79 -4.48 -0.10
CA SER A 94 -4.33 -4.50 -0.27
C SER A 94 -3.81 -5.88 -0.69
N ARG A 95 -4.40 -6.97 -0.21
CA ARG A 95 -4.02 -8.34 -0.60
C ARG A 95 -4.41 -8.61 -2.04
N GLU A 96 -5.63 -8.25 -2.45
CA GLU A 96 -6.11 -8.39 -3.82
C GLU A 96 -5.17 -7.72 -4.82
N VAL A 97 -4.76 -6.48 -4.56
CA VAL A 97 -3.81 -5.75 -5.44
C VAL A 97 -2.45 -6.45 -5.53
N VAL A 98 -1.95 -7.00 -4.43
CA VAL A 98 -0.66 -7.73 -4.41
C VAL A 98 -0.78 -9.05 -5.17
N GLU A 99 -1.89 -9.77 -5.00
CA GLU A 99 -2.16 -11.03 -5.68
C GLU A 99 -2.31 -10.84 -7.18
N GLU A 100 -3.07 -9.84 -7.63
CA GLU A 100 -3.18 -9.49 -9.06
C GLU A 100 -1.80 -9.21 -9.67
N LYS A 101 -0.98 -8.39 -9.00
CA LYS A 101 0.38 -8.10 -9.47
C LYS A 101 1.24 -9.36 -9.55
N LYS A 102 1.14 -10.25 -8.55
CA LYS A 102 1.87 -11.52 -8.53
C LYS A 102 1.43 -12.43 -9.68
N GLN A 103 0.13 -12.53 -9.93
CA GLN A 103 -0.44 -13.31 -11.04
C GLN A 103 0.04 -12.78 -12.39
N GLN A 104 0.03 -11.45 -12.60
CA GLN A 104 0.53 -10.83 -13.82
C GLN A 104 2.01 -11.14 -14.06
N ILE A 105 2.85 -11.04 -13.02
CA ILE A 105 4.28 -11.36 -13.11
C ILE A 105 4.48 -12.84 -13.46
N GLU A 106 3.73 -13.74 -12.81
CA GLU A 106 3.86 -15.19 -13.06
C GLU A 106 3.43 -15.55 -14.49
N GLN A 107 2.32 -14.99 -14.97
CA GLN A 107 1.89 -15.15 -16.37
C GLN A 107 2.95 -14.64 -17.35
N GLN A 108 3.61 -13.51 -17.06
CA GLN A 108 4.67 -12.99 -17.91
C GLN A 108 5.90 -13.91 -17.92
N LYS A 109 6.29 -14.45 -16.76
CA LYS A 109 7.38 -15.43 -16.65
C LYS A 109 7.06 -16.70 -17.42
N GLU A 110 5.85 -17.22 -17.28
CA GLU A 110 5.40 -18.42 -18.00
C GLU A 110 5.41 -18.20 -19.51
N ARG A 111 4.89 -17.06 -19.99
CA ARG A 111 4.97 -16.67 -21.41
C ARG A 111 6.42 -16.61 -21.89
N ARG A 112 7.32 -16.02 -21.11
CA ARG A 112 8.75 -15.95 -21.44
C ARG A 112 9.38 -17.34 -21.51
N ARG A 113 9.12 -18.22 -20.54
CA ARG A 113 9.60 -19.61 -20.54
C ARG A 113 9.10 -20.36 -21.76
N ARG A 114 7.81 -20.26 -22.08
CA ARG A 114 7.22 -20.89 -23.27
C ARG A 114 7.83 -20.36 -24.56
N ASN A 115 8.07 -19.06 -24.66
CA ASN A 115 8.70 -18.46 -25.83
C ASN A 115 10.17 -18.88 -25.99
N LEU A 116 10.91 -18.99 -24.89
CA LEU A 116 12.28 -19.53 -24.91
C LEU A 116 12.30 -20.98 -25.37
N GLN A 117 11.45 -21.85 -24.81
CA GLN A 117 11.33 -23.24 -25.24
C GLN A 117 10.95 -23.35 -26.72
N LYS A 118 9.99 -22.54 -27.20
CA LYS A 118 9.64 -22.48 -28.62
C LYS A 118 10.81 -22.02 -29.48
N LYS A 119 11.57 -21.02 -29.03
CA LYS A 119 12.73 -20.51 -29.74
C LYS A 119 13.84 -21.56 -29.83
N GLU A 120 14.08 -22.31 -28.76
CA GLU A 120 15.02 -23.44 -28.75
C GLU A 120 14.58 -24.54 -29.69
N ALA A 121 13.31 -24.97 -29.62
CA ALA A 121 12.75 -25.96 -30.52
C ALA A 121 12.79 -25.52 -32.00
N ASN A 122 12.45 -24.25 -32.27
CA ASN A 122 12.55 -23.68 -33.61
C ASN A 122 13.99 -23.59 -34.08
N ARG A 123 14.94 -23.22 -33.22
CA ARG A 123 16.37 -23.20 -33.53
C ARG A 123 16.82 -24.58 -33.97
N LEU A 124 16.50 -25.62 -33.19
CA LEU A 124 16.81 -27.02 -33.53
C LEU A 124 16.16 -27.44 -34.85
N LYS A 125 14.88 -27.09 -35.07
CA LYS A 125 14.14 -27.43 -36.30
C LYS A 125 14.65 -26.69 -37.54
N SER A 126 15.06 -25.43 -37.39
CA SER A 126 15.58 -24.60 -38.48
C SER A 126 17.04 -24.88 -38.82
N GLU A 127 17.73 -25.66 -37.98
CA GLU A 127 19.14 -25.95 -38.18
C GLU A 127 19.32 -26.89 -39.38
N ILE A 128 19.78 -26.33 -40.49
CA ILE A 128 20.11 -27.09 -41.69
C ILE A 128 21.46 -27.76 -41.46
N VAL A 129 21.43 -29.07 -41.17
CA VAL A 129 22.62 -29.87 -40.85
C VAL A 129 23.05 -30.75 -42.02
N GLN A 130 24.34 -30.80 -42.30
CA GLN A 130 24.92 -31.77 -43.23
C GLN A 130 25.36 -33.01 -42.45
N VAL A 131 24.59 -34.11 -42.55
CA VAL A 131 24.90 -35.35 -41.83
C VAL A 131 26.12 -36.04 -42.43
N ILE A 132 27.16 -36.26 -41.62
CA ILE A 132 28.34 -37.04 -41.99
C ILE A 132 28.05 -38.52 -41.70
N LYS A 133 27.65 -39.28 -42.73
CA LYS A 133 27.31 -40.70 -42.59
C LYS A 133 28.53 -41.61 -42.36
N ASN A 134 29.68 -41.28 -42.95
CA ASN A 134 30.89 -42.10 -42.87
C ASN A 134 31.93 -41.50 -41.90
N PRO A 135 32.26 -42.17 -40.77
CA PRO A 135 33.21 -41.65 -39.78
C PRO A 135 34.66 -41.60 -40.28
N ALA A 136 35.04 -42.41 -41.27
CA ALA A 136 36.37 -42.34 -41.89
C ALA A 136 36.62 -40.98 -42.56
N LYS A 137 35.56 -40.27 -42.96
CA LYS A 137 35.64 -38.93 -43.53
C LYS A 137 36.20 -37.92 -42.54
N ILE A 138 35.83 -38.00 -41.26
CA ILE A 138 36.31 -37.11 -40.20
C ILE A 138 37.83 -37.21 -40.08
N LYS A 139 38.38 -38.43 -40.14
CA LYS A 139 39.83 -38.67 -40.05
C LYS A 139 40.61 -38.10 -41.25
N ARG A 140 39.95 -37.92 -42.40
CA ARG A 140 40.56 -37.39 -43.64
C ARG A 140 40.37 -35.88 -43.81
N MET A 141 39.57 -35.22 -42.97
CA MET A 141 39.26 -33.80 -43.09
C MET A 141 40.38 -32.89 -42.56
N ARG A 142 40.44 -31.66 -43.07
CA ARG A 142 41.41 -30.67 -42.59
C ARG A 142 41.05 -30.19 -41.17
N LYS A 143 42.06 -29.90 -40.35
CA LYS A 143 41.90 -29.41 -38.96
C LYS A 143 40.95 -28.21 -38.84
N LYS A 144 40.93 -27.28 -39.81
CA LYS A 144 40.00 -26.13 -39.81
C LYS A 144 38.53 -26.53 -40.01
N GLN A 145 38.26 -27.59 -40.77
CA GLN A 145 36.89 -28.08 -41.00
C GLN A 145 36.36 -28.85 -39.79
N LEU A 146 37.23 -29.60 -39.10
CA LEU A 146 36.89 -30.30 -37.86
C LEU A 146 36.38 -29.36 -36.76
N ARG A 147 36.90 -28.12 -36.69
CA ARG A 147 36.43 -27.09 -35.75
C ARG A 147 34.97 -26.64 -35.99
N LYS A 148 34.42 -26.90 -37.18
CA LYS A 148 33.04 -26.56 -37.55
C LYS A 148 32.07 -27.73 -37.36
N ILE A 149 32.57 -28.93 -37.08
CA ILE A 149 31.71 -30.10 -36.85
C ILE A 149 31.18 -30.03 -35.42
N GLU A 150 29.87 -30.04 -35.28
CA GLU A 150 29.19 -30.15 -34.00
C GLU A 150 28.44 -31.49 -33.94
N LYS A 151 28.37 -32.09 -32.75
CA LYS A 151 27.59 -33.31 -32.54
C LYS A 151 26.11 -32.94 -32.41
N ARG A 152 25.30 -33.37 -33.37
CA ARG A 152 23.84 -33.20 -33.37
C ARG A 152 23.17 -34.57 -33.41
N ASP A 153 22.14 -34.76 -32.58
CA ASP A 153 21.36 -35.99 -32.55
C ASP A 153 20.32 -35.94 -33.67
N THR A 154 20.70 -36.46 -34.84
CA THR A 154 19.81 -36.61 -36.01
C THR A 154 19.40 -38.06 -36.26
N LEU A 155 19.76 -38.97 -35.35
CA LEU A 155 19.27 -40.34 -35.40
C LEU A 155 17.82 -40.33 -34.93
N ASP A 156 16.89 -40.47 -35.87
CA ASP A 156 15.50 -40.78 -35.56
C ASP A 156 15.51 -42.04 -34.69
N LYS A 157 15.10 -41.89 -33.41
CA LYS A 157 14.91 -43.04 -32.52
C LYS A 157 13.80 -43.88 -33.13
N LYS A 158 14.19 -44.96 -33.79
CA LYS A 158 13.29 -45.98 -34.30
C LYS A 158 12.84 -46.90 -33.18
#